data_AF-A0A0D8I5G0-F1
#
_entry.id   AF-A0A0D8I5G0-F1
#
_cell.length_a   1.000
_cell.length_b   1.000
_cell.length_c   1.000
_cell.angle_alpha   90.00
_cell.angle_beta   90.00
_cell.angle_gamma   90.00
#
_symmetry.space_group_name_H-M   'P 1'
#
loop_
_entity.id
_entity.type
_entity.pdbx_description
1 polymer ?
#
loop_
_entity_poly.entity_id
_entity_poly.type
_entity_poly.pdbx_seq_one_letter_code
_entity_poly.pdbx_strand_id
1 'polypeptide(L)' 'MGTFLQADLDALQQLSTDLQARADEVAGVDAIAPVADAYLFMAGRISALADATAHTARLLGAADRDFAAALHRI' A
#
# COMPACT_ATOMS: atom_id res chain seq x y z
N MET A 1 -12.28 21.94 2.14
CA MET A 1 -12.38 21.20 3.41
C MET A 1 -11.38 20.06 3.31
N GLY A 2 -10.35 20.05 4.16
CA GLY A 2 -9.48 18.88 4.27
C GLY A 2 -10.31 17.75 4.86
N THR A 3 -10.33 16.61 4.19
CA THR A 3 -11.19 15.51 4.61
C THR A 3 -10.61 14.83 5.84
N PHE A 4 -11.47 14.25 6.67
CA PHE A 4 -11.11 13.65 7.96
C PHE A 4 -10.03 12.57 7.83
N LEU A 5 -9.89 11.99 6.63
CA LEU A 5 -9.04 10.83 6.34
C LEU A 5 -7.84 11.17 5.45
N GLN A 6 -7.60 12.44 5.10
CA GLN A 6 -6.52 12.80 4.18
C GLN A 6 -5.15 12.36 4.70
N ALA A 7 -4.85 12.58 5.99
CA ALA A 7 -3.60 12.16 6.59
C ALA A 7 -3.42 10.62 6.58
N ASP A 8 -4.51 9.87 6.78
CA ASP A 8 -4.50 8.41 6.76
C ASP A 8 -4.31 7.88 5.33
N LEU A 9 -4.93 8.53 4.34
CA LEU A 9 -4.75 8.21 2.92
C LEU A 9 -3.31 8.43 2.47
N ASP A 10 -2.71 9.56 2.85
CA ASP A 10 -1.33 9.89 2.53
C ASP A 10 -0.38 8.88 3.21
N ALA A 11 -0.65 8.52 4.47
CA ALA A 11 0.13 7.51 5.20
C ALA A 11 0.04 6.11 4.56
N LEU A 12 -1.14 5.69 4.10
CA LEU A 12 -1.31 4.40 3.42
C LEU A 12 -0.61 4.38 2.04
N GLN A 13 -0.65 5.48 1.31
CA GLN A 13 0.07 5.60 0.03
C GLN A 13 1.59 5.56 0.24
N GLN A 14 2.08 6.29 1.24
CA GLN A 14 3.48 6.28 1.64
C GLN A 14 3.91 4.85 2.02
N LEU A 15 3.14 4.17 2.88
CA LEU A 15 3.41 2.81 3.30
C LEU A 15 3.44 1.82 2.13
N SER A 16 2.48 1.93 1.20
CA SER A 16 2.48 1.10 -0.02
C SER A 16 3.75 1.32 -0.85
N THR A 17 4.21 2.57 -0.96
CA THR A 17 5.42 2.91 -1.72
C THR A 17 6.66 2.34 -1.05
N ASP A 18 6.76 2.49 0.27
CA ASP A 18 7.87 1.96 1.06
C ASP A 18 7.93 0.43 0.98
N LEU A 19 6.79 -0.25 1.05
CA LEU A 19 6.70 -1.70 0.90
C LEU A 19 7.17 -2.15 -0.49
N GLN A 20 6.78 -1.43 -1.55
CA GLN A 20 7.23 -1.77 -2.90
C GLN A 20 8.76 -1.63 -3.03
N ALA A 21 9.34 -0.55 -2.49
CA ALA A 21 10.79 -0.38 -2.46
C ALA A 21 11.49 -1.53 -1.70
N ARG A 22 10.92 -1.99 -0.57
CA ARG A 22 11.46 -3.14 0.16
C ARG A 22 11.33 -4.45 -0.60
N ALA A 23 10.25 -4.65 -1.36
CA ALA A 23 10.11 -5.82 -2.21
C ALA A 23 11.22 -5.86 -3.28
N ASP A 24 11.51 -4.72 -3.90
CA ASP A 24 12.56 -4.59 -4.91
C ASP A 24 13.95 -4.80 -4.31
N GLU A 25 14.23 -4.26 -3.12
CA GLU A 25 15.48 -4.51 -2.40
C GLU A 25 15.68 -6.00 -2.09
N VAL A 26 14.63 -6.69 -1.61
CA VAL A 26 14.67 -8.12 -1.27
C VAL A 26 14.84 -8.98 -2.53
N ALA A 27 14.21 -8.61 -3.65
CA ALA A 27 14.38 -9.29 -4.93
C ALA A 27 15.77 -9.08 -5.54
N GLY A 28 16.41 -7.94 -5.25
CA GLY A 28 17.75 -7.59 -5.73
C GLY A 28 18.91 -8.18 -4.90
N VAL A 29 18.63 -8.93 -3.83
CA VAL A 29 19.68 -9.59 -3.04
C VAL A 29 20.38 -10.65 -3.88
N ASP A 30 21.69 -10.46 -4.10
CA ASP A 30 22.52 -11.44 -4.79
C ASP A 30 22.77 -12.65 -3.88
N ALA A 31 21.94 -13.68 -4.05
CA ALA A 31 21.93 -14.89 -3.23
C ALA A 31 22.30 -16.12 -4.04
N ILE A 32 23.01 -17.06 -3.41
CA ILE A 32 23.22 -18.39 -3.98
C ILE A 32 21.86 -19.06 -4.26
N ALA A 33 21.78 -19.84 -5.35
CA ALA A 33 20.55 -20.43 -5.87
C ALA A 33 19.60 -21.06 -4.82
N PRO A 34 20.08 -21.79 -3.78
CA PRO A 34 19.20 -22.38 -2.77
C PRO A 34 18.42 -21.36 -1.91
N VAL A 35 18.90 -20.12 -1.80
CA VAL A 35 18.28 -19.07 -0.97
C VAL A 35 17.59 -18.02 -1.83
N ALA A 36 17.96 -17.91 -3.10
CA ALA A 36 17.33 -16.99 -4.06
C ALA A 36 15.80 -17.18 -4.16
N ASP A 37 15.33 -18.43 -4.19
CA ASP A 37 13.89 -18.73 -4.21
C ASP A 37 13.16 -18.20 -2.96
N ALA A 38 13.80 -18.27 -1.80
CA ALA A 38 13.24 -17.74 -0.55
C ALA A 38 13.16 -16.21 -0.58
N TYR A 39 14.18 -15.53 -1.12
CA TYR A 39 14.17 -14.08 -1.30
C TYR A 39 13.09 -13.63 -2.29
N LEU A 40 12.96 -14.31 -3.45
CA LEU A 40 11.91 -14.03 -4.42
C LEU A 40 10.51 -14.25 -3.83
N PHE A 41 10.33 -15.32 -3.06
CA PHE A 41 9.06 -15.56 -2.35
C PHE A 41 8.74 -14.45 -1.36
N MET A 42 9.72 -13.99 -0.57
CA MET A 42 9.52 -12.89 0.38
C MET A 42 9.24 -11.57 -0.32
N ALA A 43 9.96 -11.25 -1.40
CA ALA A 43 9.70 -10.07 -2.22
C ALA A 43 8.27 -10.07 -2.76
N GLY A 44 7.79 -11.21 -3.27
CA GLY A 44 6.41 -11.37 -3.72
C GLY A 44 5.38 -11.12 -2.61
N ARG A 45 5.65 -11.59 -1.39
CA ARG A 45 4.78 -11.32 -0.23
C ARG A 45 4.73 -9.86 0.17
N ILE A 46 5.87 -9.17 0.13
CA ILE A 46 5.95 -7.74 0.45
C ILE A 46 5.21 -6.92 -0.62
N SER A 47 5.37 -7.26 -1.91
CA SER A 47 4.65 -6.61 -3.00
C SER A 47 3.13 -6.82 -2.90
N ALA A 48 2.67 -8.02 -2.57
CA ALA A 48 1.25 -8.28 -2.31
C ALA A 48 0.69 -7.45 -1.13
N LEU A 49 1.50 -7.19 -0.09
CA LEU A 49 1.11 -6.32 1.01
C LEU A 49 1.04 -4.85 0.59
N ALA A 50 1.96 -4.38 -0.27
CA ALA A 50 1.91 -3.06 -0.88
C ALA A 50 0.59 -2.88 -1.64
N ASP A 51 0.25 -3.82 -2.51
CA ASP A 51 -0.98 -3.79 -3.30
C ASP A 51 -2.25 -3.74 -2.44
N ALA A 52 -2.30 -4.54 -1.37
CA ALA A 52 -3.41 -4.53 -0.42
C ALA A 52 -3.54 -3.18 0.31
N THR A 53 -2.40 -2.56 0.66
CA THR A 53 -2.35 -1.25 1.31
C THR A 53 -2.87 -0.16 0.37
N ALA A 54 -2.40 -0.13 -0.88
CA ALA A 54 -2.90 0.80 -1.90
C ALA A 54 -4.40 0.59 -2.19
N HIS A 55 -4.86 -0.66 -2.22
CA HIS A 55 -6.28 -0.96 -2.39
C HIS A 55 -7.12 -0.42 -1.22
N THR A 56 -6.63 -0.58 0.02
CA THR A 56 -7.28 -0.05 1.22
C THR A 56 -7.38 1.48 1.18
N ALA A 57 -6.31 2.17 0.77
CA ALA A 57 -6.33 3.62 0.59
C ALA A 57 -7.41 4.05 -0.43
N ARG A 58 -7.54 3.33 -1.56
CA ARG A 58 -8.59 3.62 -2.55
C ARG A 58 -10.00 3.46 -2.00
N LEU A 59 -10.25 2.39 -1.23
CA LEU A 59 -11.54 2.16 -0.59
C LEU A 59 -11.87 3.26 0.44
N LEU A 60 -10.89 3.63 1.26
CA LEU A 60 -11.05 4.68 2.26
C LEU A 60 -11.34 6.03 1.61
N GLY A 61 -10.66 6.37 0.51
CA GLY A 61 -10.90 7.60 -0.24
C GLY A 61 -12.25 7.61 -0.97
N ALA A 62 -12.79 6.44 -1.34
CA ALA A 62 -14.16 6.35 -1.84
C ALA A 62 -15.18 6.61 -0.72
N ALA A 63 -15.02 5.95 0.43
CA ALA A 63 -15.89 6.12 1.59
C ALA A 63 -15.92 7.56 2.11
N ASP A 64 -14.77 8.23 2.15
CA ASP A 64 -14.64 9.63 2.56
C ASP A 64 -15.44 10.59 1.64
N ARG A 65 -15.37 10.36 0.32
CA ARG A 65 -16.15 11.14 -0.66
C ARG A 65 -17.65 10.89 -0.54
N ASP A 66 -18.06 9.64 -0.36
CA ASP A 66 -19.47 9.27 -0.18
C ASP A 66 -20.04 9.91 1.08
N PHE A 67 -19.27 9.91 2.18
CA PHE A 67 -19.64 10.57 3.43
C PHE A 67 -19.76 12.09 3.28
N ALA A 68 -18.78 12.73 2.63
CA ALA A 68 -18.84 14.17 2.35
C ALA A 68 -20.07 14.53 1.48
N ALA A 69 -20.37 13.72 0.46
CA ALA A 69 -21.56 13.92 -0.38
C ALA A 69 -22.87 13.76 0.40
N ALA A 70 -22.92 12.83 1.36
CA ALA A 70 -24.07 12.66 2.25
C ALA A 70 -24.26 13.88 3.17
N LEU A 71 -23.18 14.42 3.75
CA LEU A 71 -23.25 15.63 4.59
C LEU A 71 -23.74 16.86 3.82
N HIS A 72 -23.35 17.03 2.56
CA HIS A 72 -23.81 18.16 1.74
C HIS A 72 -25.29 18.08 1.31
N ARG A 73 -25.95 16.93 1.50
CA ARG A 73 -27.37 16.73 1.16
C ARG A 73 -28.33 17.02 2.32
N ILE A 74 -27.82 17.24 3.53
CA ILE A 74 -28.58 17.52 4.76
C ILE A 74 -28.52 19.02 5.02
#